data_AF-A0A7S0YAG6-F1
#
_entry.id   AF-A0A7S0YAG6-F1
#
_cell.length_a   1.000
_cell.length_b   1.000
_cell.length_c   1.000
_cell.angle_alpha   90.00
_cell.angle_beta   90.00
_cell.angle_gamma   90.00
#
_symmetry.space_group_name_H-M   'P 1'
#
loop_
_entity.id
_entity.type
_entity.pdbx_description
1 polymer ?
#
loop_
_entity_poly.entity_id
_entity_poly.type
_entity_poly.pdbx_seq_one_letter_code
_entity_poly.pdbx_strand_id
1 'polypeptide(L)'
;MVLPRRQGGLTRLLLVSCMLGWLLPGADQQQIISSVTNLDDDQDAPLELQAPADAASMTPDEIYYKGEALLMQGNHMEAAKYLQQAVKLMPDDAFSYGNLAISLHQMGRSKLAVPHFRSAASLNPVEVYFANLGQALWSTGEIEEAM
;
A
#
# COMPACT_ATOMS: atom_id res chain seq x y z
N MET A 1 18.12 -14.42 20.98
CA MET A 1 17.86 -15.48 19.99
C MET A 1 16.54 -15.14 19.34
N VAL A 2 16.58 -14.40 18.22
CA VAL A 2 15.40 -13.85 17.53
C VAL A 2 15.17 -14.72 16.30
N LEU A 3 14.01 -15.38 16.22
CA LEU A 3 13.59 -16.13 15.05
C LEU A 3 13.11 -15.15 13.97
N PRO A 4 13.56 -15.26 12.70
CA PRO A 4 12.95 -14.47 11.64
C PRO A 4 11.60 -15.10 11.26
N ARG A 5 10.50 -14.38 11.51
CA ARG A 5 9.17 -14.70 10.97
C ARG A 5 9.16 -14.42 9.47
N ARG A 6 9.34 -15.45 8.65
CA ARG A 6 9.10 -15.44 7.19
C ARG A 6 8.47 -16.77 6.75
N GLN A 7 7.32 -17.15 7.30
CA GLN A 7 6.68 -18.43 6.96
C GLN A 7 5.56 -18.36 5.90
N GLY A 8 5.05 -17.17 5.56
CA GLY A 8 4.03 -17.03 4.52
C GLY A 8 4.51 -17.44 3.12
N GLY A 9 5.67 -16.92 2.69
CA GLY A 9 6.23 -17.19 1.35
C GLY A 9 6.74 -18.62 1.16
N LEU A 10 7.37 -19.21 2.19
CA LEU A 10 7.91 -20.58 2.13
C LEU A 10 6.81 -21.65 1.99
N THR A 11 5.67 -21.45 2.65
CA THR A 11 4.55 -22.41 2.63
C THR A 11 3.83 -22.41 1.27
N ARG A 12 3.71 -21.24 0.61
CA ARG A 12 3.17 -21.12 -0.76
C ARG A 12 4.11 -21.74 -1.80
N LEU A 13 5.42 -21.54 -1.66
CA LEU A 13 6.45 -22.12 -2.55
C LEU A 13 6.41 -23.66 -2.57
N LEU A 14 6.32 -24.27 -1.39
CA LEU A 14 6.30 -25.73 -1.24
C LEU A 14 5.03 -26.34 -1.85
N LEU A 15 3.87 -25.71 -1.65
CA LEU A 15 2.60 -26.18 -2.22
C LEU A 15 2.59 -26.10 -3.75
N VAL A 16 3.12 -25.01 -4.33
CA VAL A 16 3.15 -24.79 -5.77
C VAL A 16 4.16 -25.70 -6.47
N SER A 17 5.36 -25.90 -5.88
CA SER A 17 6.34 -26.86 -6.39
C SER A 17 5.82 -28.30 -6.37
N CYS A 18 5.09 -28.71 -5.32
CA CYS A 18 4.49 -30.04 -5.24
C CYS A 18 3.37 -30.25 -6.27
N MET A 19 2.51 -29.25 -6.53
CA MET A 19 1.43 -29.37 -7.52
C MET A 19 1.93 -29.36 -8.96
N LEU A 20 2.93 -28.52 -9.28
CA LEU A 20 3.46 -28.39 -10.65
C LEU A 20 4.31 -29.58 -11.10
N GLY A 21 4.98 -30.27 -10.16
CA GLY A 21 5.74 -31.49 -10.44
C GLY A 21 4.89 -32.65 -10.97
N TRP A 22 3.58 -32.65 -10.71
CA TRP A 22 2.65 -33.69 -11.16
C TRP A 22 1.83 -33.30 -12.39
N LEU A 23 1.57 -32.01 -12.62
CA LEU A 23 0.58 -31.57 -13.61
C LEU A 23 1.17 -31.19 -14.98
N LEU A 24 2.44 -30.76 -15.04
CA LEU A 24 3.06 -30.26 -16.27
C LEU A 24 4.52 -30.75 -16.41
N PRO A 25 4.74 -32.01 -16.82
CA PRO A 25 6.08 -32.49 -17.16
C PRO A 25 6.56 -31.74 -18.43
N GLY A 26 7.45 -30.76 -18.25
CA GLY A 26 8.10 -30.02 -19.35
C GLY A 26 7.89 -28.50 -19.35
N ALA A 27 7.10 -27.94 -18.43
CA ALA A 27 7.03 -26.49 -18.24
C ALA A 27 8.27 -25.99 -17.46
N ASP A 28 8.81 -24.82 -17.83
CA ASP A 28 9.93 -24.20 -17.11
C ASP A 28 9.48 -23.80 -15.70
N GLN A 29 9.74 -24.69 -14.74
CA GLN A 29 9.32 -24.51 -13.36
C GLN A 29 9.92 -23.26 -12.74
N GLN A 30 11.07 -22.76 -13.22
CA GLN A 30 11.66 -21.53 -12.68
C GLN A 30 10.84 -20.29 -13.06
N GLN A 31 10.25 -20.26 -14.25
CA GLN A 31 9.40 -19.15 -14.69
C GLN A 31 8.06 -19.11 -13.93
N ILE A 32 7.51 -20.28 -13.57
CA ILE A 32 6.27 -20.38 -12.77
C ILE A 32 6.54 -20.06 -11.30
N ILE A 33 7.64 -20.56 -10.73
CA ILE A 33 8.01 -20.24 -9.34
C ILE A 33 8.27 -18.74 -9.19
N SER A 34 9.03 -18.13 -10.11
CA SER A 34 9.32 -16.68 -10.07
C SER A 34 8.06 -15.82 -10.20
N SER A 35 7.14 -16.17 -11.10
CA SER A 35 5.86 -15.45 -11.23
C SER A 35 4.96 -15.58 -9.99
N VAL A 36 4.98 -16.73 -9.31
CA VAL A 36 4.21 -16.93 -8.07
C VAL A 36 4.86 -16.26 -6.86
N THR A 37 6.19 -16.25 -6.76
CA THR A 37 6.91 -15.56 -5.67
C THR A 37 6.76 -14.05 -5.74
N ASN A 38 6.70 -13.49 -6.95
CA ASN A 38 6.62 -12.05 -7.15
C ASN A 38 5.24 -11.44 -6.82
N LEU A 39 4.18 -12.26 -6.71
CA LEU A 39 2.81 -11.78 -6.43
C LEU A 39 2.69 -11.05 -5.08
N ASP A 40 3.52 -11.41 -4.09
CA ASP A 40 3.56 -10.76 -2.78
C ASP A 40 4.63 -9.65 -2.71
N ASP A 41 5.70 -9.71 -3.53
CA ASP A 41 6.82 -8.75 -3.51
C ASP A 41 6.44 -7.39 -4.14
N ASP A 42 5.53 -7.37 -5.13
CA ASP A 42 5.12 -6.13 -5.81
C ASP A 42 4.40 -5.13 -4.89
N GLN A 43 3.81 -5.59 -3.77
CA GLN A 43 3.08 -4.74 -2.82
C GLN A 43 4.00 -3.98 -1.86
N ASP A 44 5.24 -4.46 -1.71
CA ASP A 44 6.27 -3.92 -0.81
C ASP A 44 7.23 -2.96 -1.52
N ALA A 45 7.26 -3.00 -2.85
CA ALA A 45 8.12 -2.13 -3.65
C ALA A 45 7.78 -0.64 -3.42
N PRO A 46 8.79 0.25 -3.32
CA PRO A 46 8.57 1.68 -3.26
C PRO A 46 7.69 2.14 -4.43
N LEU A 47 6.61 2.87 -4.13
CA LEU A 47 5.73 3.41 -5.14
C LEU A 47 6.23 4.80 -5.57
N GLU A 48 6.96 4.86 -6.67
CA GLU A 48 7.41 6.12 -7.26
C GLU A 48 6.32 6.69 -8.17
N LEU A 49 5.57 7.65 -7.63
CA LEU A 49 4.49 8.32 -8.35
C LEU A 49 5.02 9.62 -8.96
N GLN A 50 4.87 9.74 -10.27
CA GLN A 50 5.08 11.00 -10.96
C GLN A 50 3.98 11.98 -10.57
N ALA A 51 4.37 13.24 -10.33
CA ALA A 51 3.42 14.30 -10.05
C ALA A 51 2.45 14.46 -11.25
N PRO A 52 1.16 14.74 -10.99
CA PRO A 52 0.20 14.99 -12.06
C PRO A 52 0.64 16.18 -12.92
N ALA A 53 0.52 16.06 -14.25
CA ALA A 53 1.02 17.07 -15.19
C ALA A 53 0.38 18.45 -15.00
N ASP A 54 -0.88 18.49 -14.58
CA ASP A 54 -1.66 19.70 -14.33
C ASP A 54 -1.51 20.25 -12.90
N ALA A 55 -0.88 19.51 -11.99
CA ALA A 55 -0.69 19.94 -10.60
C ALA A 55 0.17 21.21 -10.50
N ALA A 56 1.06 21.45 -11.46
CA ALA A 56 1.92 22.65 -11.46
C ALA A 56 1.14 23.97 -11.57
N SER A 57 -0.07 23.94 -12.13
CA SER A 57 -0.96 25.10 -12.26
C SER A 57 -2.04 25.20 -11.17
N MET A 58 -2.08 24.24 -10.24
CA MET A 58 -3.08 24.16 -9.19
C MET A 58 -2.54 24.68 -7.86
N THR A 59 -3.44 25.22 -7.05
CA THR A 59 -3.17 25.49 -5.63
C THR A 59 -3.07 24.19 -4.83
N PRO A 60 -2.40 24.20 -3.66
CA PRO A 60 -2.33 23.01 -2.80
C PRO A 60 -3.71 22.43 -2.44
N ASP A 61 -4.69 23.29 -2.16
CA ASP A 61 -6.06 22.87 -1.84
C ASP A 61 -6.74 22.20 -3.04
N GLU A 62 -6.60 22.76 -4.25
CA GLU A 62 -7.14 22.16 -5.48
C GLU A 62 -6.53 20.78 -5.76
N ILE A 63 -5.23 20.62 -5.51
CA ILE A 63 -4.54 19.33 -5.64
C ILE A 63 -5.13 18.33 -4.64
N TYR A 64 -5.33 18.73 -3.38
CA TYR A 64 -5.98 17.89 -2.37
C TYR A 64 -7.40 17.49 -2.79
N TYR A 65 -8.26 18.44 -3.12
CA TYR A 65 -9.66 18.18 -3.46
C TYR A 65 -9.80 17.31 -4.70
N LYS A 66 -8.90 17.47 -5.69
CA LYS A 66 -8.86 16.59 -6.85
C LYS A 66 -8.47 15.16 -6.46
N GLY A 67 -7.48 15.01 -5.59
CA GLY A 67 -7.08 13.71 -5.03
C GLY A 67 -8.20 13.03 -4.25
N GLU A 68 -8.90 13.77 -3.40
CA GLU A 68 -10.06 13.30 -2.64
C GLU A 68 -11.21 12.87 -3.56
N ALA A 69 -11.53 13.67 -4.58
CA ALA A 69 -12.57 13.32 -5.55
C ALA A 69 -12.24 12.03 -6.32
N LEU A 70 -10.98 11.85 -6.72
CA LEU A 70 -10.51 10.62 -7.36
C LEU A 70 -10.58 9.41 -6.43
N LEU A 71 -10.26 9.60 -5.15
CA LEU A 71 -10.38 8.56 -4.13
C LEU A 71 -11.83 8.10 -3.98
N MET A 72 -12.77 9.04 -3.90
CA MET A 72 -14.21 8.74 -3.83
C MET A 72 -14.73 8.03 -5.07
N GLN A 73 -14.12 8.25 -6.23
CA GLN A 73 -14.43 7.56 -7.49
C GLN A 73 -13.80 6.17 -7.59
N GLY A 74 -12.99 5.76 -6.60
CA GLY A 74 -12.25 4.49 -6.64
C GLY A 74 -11.01 4.51 -7.53
N ASN A 75 -10.61 5.68 -8.06
CA ASN A 75 -9.40 5.81 -8.87
C ASN A 75 -8.17 6.00 -7.97
N HIS A 76 -7.85 4.95 -7.22
CA HIS A 76 -6.86 5.00 -6.13
C HIS A 76 -5.45 5.34 -6.61
N MET A 77 -5.05 4.92 -7.82
CA MET A 77 -3.72 5.21 -8.36
C MET A 77 -3.56 6.70 -8.69
N GLU A 78 -4.53 7.31 -9.38
CA GLU A 78 -4.48 8.74 -9.67
C GLU A 78 -4.68 9.57 -8.40
N ALA A 79 -5.58 9.15 -7.51
CA ALA A 79 -5.75 9.78 -6.19
C ALA A 79 -4.42 9.85 -5.43
N ALA A 80 -3.68 8.74 -5.37
CA ALA A 80 -2.38 8.69 -4.71
C ALA A 80 -1.36 9.67 -5.32
N LYS A 81 -1.38 9.91 -6.64
CA LYS A 81 -0.49 10.90 -7.29
C LYS A 81 -0.77 12.32 -6.81
N TYR A 82 -2.05 12.74 -6.82
CA TYR A 82 -2.45 14.06 -6.33
C TYR A 82 -2.19 14.19 -4.83
N LEU A 83 -2.57 13.19 -4.04
CA LEU A 83 -2.42 13.24 -2.58
C LEU A 83 -0.96 13.18 -2.14
N GLN A 84 -0.08 12.48 -2.87
CA GLN A 84 1.37 12.55 -2.61
C GLN A 84 1.92 13.96 -2.87
N GLN A 85 1.41 14.65 -3.89
CA GLN A 85 1.78 16.04 -4.14
C GLN A 85 1.20 16.97 -3.06
N ALA A 86 -0.04 16.74 -2.62
CA ALA A 86 -0.66 17.48 -1.53
C ALA A 86 0.15 17.36 -0.23
N VAL A 87 0.57 16.15 0.16
CA VAL A 87 1.44 15.91 1.32
C VAL A 87 2.77 16.69 1.23
N LYS A 88 3.36 16.80 0.03
CA LYS A 88 4.60 17.58 -0.16
C LYS A 88 4.39 19.08 0.02
N LEU A 89 3.23 19.59 -0.38
CA LEU A 89 2.89 21.01 -0.32
C LEU A 89 2.29 21.42 1.03
N MET A 90 1.65 20.49 1.73
CA MET A 90 0.94 20.68 2.99
C MET A 90 1.38 19.60 4.00
N PRO A 91 2.61 19.71 4.54
CA PRO A 91 3.19 18.67 5.41
C PRO A 91 2.51 18.58 6.79
N ASP A 92 1.67 19.54 7.15
CA ASP A 92 0.92 19.57 8.42
C ASP A 92 -0.57 19.24 8.24
N ASP A 93 -0.99 18.85 7.02
CA ASP A 93 -2.39 18.52 6.74
C ASP A 93 -2.69 17.02 6.96
N ALA A 94 -3.38 16.71 8.05
CA ALA A 94 -3.77 15.35 8.40
C ALA A 94 -4.64 14.68 7.31
N PHE A 95 -5.47 15.44 6.60
CA PHE A 95 -6.37 14.90 5.59
C PHE A 95 -5.61 14.37 4.37
N SER A 96 -4.60 15.11 3.88
CA SER A 96 -3.73 14.67 2.79
C SER A 96 -3.02 13.36 3.11
N TYR A 97 -2.48 13.23 4.32
CA TYR A 97 -1.87 11.98 4.79
C TYR A 97 -2.88 10.83 4.86
N GLY A 98 -4.05 11.08 5.48
CA GLY A 98 -5.09 10.06 5.65
C GLY A 98 -5.62 9.55 4.31
N ASN A 99 -5.93 10.44 3.37
CA ASN A 99 -6.45 10.06 2.06
C ASN A 99 -5.40 9.38 1.20
N LEU A 100 -4.12 9.79 1.28
CA LEU A 100 -3.02 9.08 0.61
C LEU A 100 -2.91 7.65 1.13
N ALA A 101 -2.96 7.48 2.46
CA ALA A 101 -2.90 6.17 3.10
C ALA A 101 -4.08 5.28 2.69
N ILE A 102 -5.31 5.81 2.67
CA ILE A 102 -6.50 5.07 2.19
C ILE A 102 -6.30 4.65 0.75
N SER A 103 -5.83 5.54 -0.13
CA SER A 103 -5.59 5.22 -1.54
C SER A 103 -4.58 4.08 -1.70
N LEU A 104 -3.47 4.12 -0.94
CA LEU A 104 -2.46 3.06 -0.92
C LEU A 104 -3.02 1.74 -0.41
N HIS A 105 -3.78 1.77 0.69
CA HIS A 105 -4.40 0.58 1.29
C HIS A 105 -5.39 -0.08 0.33
N GLN A 106 -6.22 0.70 -0.38
CA GLN A 106 -7.16 0.19 -1.38
C GLN A 106 -6.47 -0.42 -2.61
N MET A 107 -5.22 -0.01 -2.90
CA MET A 107 -4.37 -0.67 -3.90
C MET A 107 -3.67 -1.93 -3.38
N GLY A 108 -3.99 -2.40 -2.16
CA GLY A 108 -3.32 -3.51 -1.49
C GLY A 108 -1.98 -3.15 -0.85
N ARG A 109 -1.48 -1.92 -1.03
CA ARG A 109 -0.16 -1.46 -0.56
C ARG A 109 -0.20 -1.02 0.89
N SER A 110 -0.70 -1.89 1.76
CA SER A 110 -0.95 -1.59 3.18
C SER A 110 0.31 -1.20 3.95
N LYS A 111 1.46 -1.81 3.65
CA LYS A 111 2.75 -1.44 4.28
C LYS A 111 3.17 -0.01 3.96
N LEU A 112 2.90 0.47 2.74
CA LEU A 112 3.16 1.86 2.38
C LEU A 112 2.13 2.82 2.99
N ALA A 113 0.91 2.36 3.26
CA ALA A 113 -0.15 3.16 3.88
C ALA A 113 0.11 3.45 5.38
N VAL A 114 0.62 2.48 6.13
CA VAL A 114 0.89 2.57 7.58
C VAL A 114 1.60 3.86 8.02
N PRO A 115 2.76 4.25 7.45
CA PRO A 115 3.45 5.47 7.87
C PRO A 115 2.60 6.73 7.65
N HIS A 116 1.82 6.79 6.57
CA HIS A 116 0.93 7.93 6.30
C HIS A 116 -0.26 7.97 7.27
N PHE A 117 -0.85 6.82 7.63
CA PHE A 117 -1.87 6.78 8.68
C PHE A 117 -1.31 7.23 10.04
N ARG A 118 -0.09 6.85 10.40
CA ARG A 118 0.57 7.35 11.62
C ARG A 118 0.76 8.86 11.60
N SER A 119 1.19 9.42 10.48
CA SER A 119 1.31 10.88 10.33
C SER A 119 -0.05 11.57 10.49
N ALA A 120 -1.10 11.06 9.84
CA ALA A 120 -2.45 11.61 9.97
C ALA A 120 -2.94 11.58 11.43
N ALA A 121 -2.80 10.44 12.11
CA ALA A 121 -3.18 10.28 13.51
C ALA A 121 -2.34 11.14 14.47
N SER A 122 -1.08 11.42 14.14
CA SER A 122 -0.20 12.28 14.94
C SER A 122 -0.56 13.76 14.79
N LEU A 123 -0.90 14.19 13.57
CA LEU A 123 -1.30 15.57 13.27
C LEU A 123 -2.71 15.87 13.80
N ASN A 124 -3.64 14.94 13.63
CA ASN A 124 -5.01 15.05 14.11
C ASN A 124 -5.48 13.71 14.71
N PRO A 125 -5.43 13.54 16.04
CA PRO A 125 -5.75 12.27 16.68
C PRO A 125 -7.28 12.03 16.73
N VAL A 126 -7.84 11.60 15.61
CA VAL A 126 -9.26 11.20 15.49
C VAL A 126 -9.39 9.69 15.29
N GLU A 127 -10.48 9.13 15.81
CA GLU A 127 -10.75 7.68 15.83
C GLU A 127 -10.61 7.02 14.46
N VAL A 128 -11.06 7.70 13.40
CA VAL A 128 -11.01 7.18 12.02
C VAL A 128 -9.60 6.84 11.55
N TYR A 129 -8.58 7.61 11.93
CA TYR A 129 -7.19 7.32 11.53
C TYR A 129 -6.60 6.14 12.30
N PHE A 130 -6.95 5.99 13.58
CA PHE A 130 -6.54 4.81 14.36
C PHE A 130 -7.21 3.53 13.86
N ALA A 131 -8.50 3.59 13.52
CA ALA A 131 -9.21 2.45 12.95
C ALA A 131 -8.60 2.01 11.61
N ASN A 132 -8.33 2.97 10.71
CA ASN A 132 -7.70 2.68 9.42
C ASN A 132 -6.25 2.19 9.57
N LEU A 133 -5.49 2.74 10.53
CA LEU A 133 -4.15 2.25 10.86
C LEU A 133 -4.20 0.80 11.33
N GLY A 134 -5.11 0.45 12.25
CA GLY A 134 -5.31 -0.92 12.72
C GLY A 134 -5.68 -1.88 11.59
N GLN A 135 -6.55 -1.46 10.67
CA GLN A 135 -6.90 -2.26 9.49
C GLN A 135 -5.69 -2.48 8.57
N ALA A 136 -4.89 -1.44 8.34
CA ALA A 136 -3.68 -1.54 7.54
C ALA A 136 -2.65 -2.48 8.20
N LEU A 137 -2.40 -2.34 9.50
CA LEU A 137 -1.49 -3.21 10.28
C LEU A 137 -1.95 -4.68 10.31
N TRP A 138 -3.26 -4.91 10.44
CA TRP A 138 -3.81 -6.25 10.33
C TRP A 138 -3.54 -6.87 8.95
N SER A 139 -3.63 -6.05 7.90
CA SER A 139 -3.36 -6.47 6.51
C SER A 139 -1.87 -6.72 6.24
N THR A 140 -0.96 -6.13 7.01
CA THR A 140 0.49 -6.40 6.90
C THR A 140 0.95 -7.59 7.75
N GLY A 141 0.09 -8.09 8.64
CA GLY A 141 0.44 -9.14 9.61
C GLY A 141 1.15 -8.62 10.86
N GLU A 142 1.23 -7.30 11.05
CA GLU A 142 1.78 -6.61 12.23
C GLU A 142 0.71 -6.52 13.33
N ILE A 143 0.08 -7.66 13.64
CA ILE A 143 -1.11 -7.75 14.50
C ILE A 143 -0.83 -7.27 15.93
N GLU A 144 0.42 -7.41 16.41
CA GLU A 144 0.82 -6.96 17.75
C GLU A 144 0.71 -5.44 17.94
N GLU A 145 0.80 -4.66 16.86
CA GLU A 145 0.62 -3.20 16.91
C GLU A 145 -0.82 -2.76 16.59
N ALA A 146 -1.65 -3.69 16.09
CA ALA A 146 -3.04 -3.44 15.75
C ALA A 146 -4.01 -3.63 16.93
N MET A 147 -3.58 -4.33 18.00
CA MET A 147 -4.38 -4.69 19.18
C MET A 147 -4.25 -3.68 20.32
#